data_AF-A0A3B8QTZ4-F1
#
_entry.id   AF-A0A3B8QTZ4-F1
#
_cell.length_a   1.000
_cell.length_b   1.000
_cell.length_c   1.000
_cell.angle_alpha   90.00
_cell.angle_beta   90.00
_cell.angle_gamma   90.00
#
_symmetry.space_group_name_H-M   'P 1'
#
loop_
_entity.id
_entity.type
_entity.pdbx_description
1 polymer ?
#
loop_
_entity_poly.entity_id
_entity_poly.type
_entity_poly.pdbx_seq_one_letter_code
_entity_poly.pdbx_strand_id
1 'polypeptide(L)'
;MVKSFYASVLAFSLLSFAVSAQTSTPNSRVKFQSGTYALPELTEDTYQQRTAGERGQDHVLRVLGVASIWTEGQRSVLEQAGLDILGYLPHNSYLAYIDLKDAHLEGLLMANGLAFISPLLPEMKLTSQLQTGNVPDYIWVV
;
A
#
# COMPACT_ATOMS: atom_id res chain seq x y z
N MET A 1 29.51 -44.58 -56.88
CA MET A 1 28.46 -44.94 -55.89
C MET A 1 27.54 -43.74 -55.71
N VAL A 2 26.29 -43.85 -56.14
CA VAL A 2 25.23 -42.85 -55.92
C VAL A 2 24.00 -43.61 -55.46
N LYS A 3 23.42 -43.19 -54.33
CA LYS A 3 22.13 -43.56 -53.70
C LYS A 3 22.16 -42.94 -52.30
N SER A 4 21.17 -42.23 -51.74
CA SER A 4 19.82 -41.85 -52.16
C SER A 4 19.37 -40.70 -51.25
N PHE A 5 18.46 -39.88 -51.76
CA PHE A 5 17.59 -38.93 -51.05
C PHE A 5 16.89 -39.51 -49.81
N TYR A 6 16.78 -38.72 -48.73
CA TYR A 6 15.62 -38.55 -47.84
C TYR A 6 15.80 -37.20 -47.11
N ALA A 7 15.06 -36.14 -47.42
CA ALA A 7 13.68 -35.85 -47.03
C ALA A 7 13.55 -35.30 -45.60
N SER A 8 12.69 -34.27 -45.49
CA SER A 8 12.08 -33.70 -44.28
C SER A 8 12.77 -32.49 -43.64
N VAL A 9 12.41 -31.34 -44.22
CA VAL A 9 12.00 -30.12 -43.52
C VAL A 9 11.21 -30.46 -42.24
N LEU A 10 11.79 -30.24 -41.07
CA LEU A 10 11.16 -30.20 -39.74
C LEU A 10 12.23 -29.63 -38.81
N ALA A 11 12.02 -28.66 -37.94
CA ALA A 11 10.88 -27.83 -37.65
C ALA A 11 11.47 -26.57 -36.99
N PHE A 12 10.79 -25.46 -37.24
CA PHE A 12 10.86 -24.25 -36.45
C PHE A 12 10.74 -24.60 -34.96
N SER A 13 11.82 -24.56 -34.19
CA SER A 13 11.76 -24.52 -32.72
C SER A 13 12.01 -23.08 -32.27
N LEU A 14 11.03 -22.24 -32.59
CA LEU A 14 10.64 -21.10 -31.74
C LEU A 14 10.26 -21.70 -30.39
N LEU A 15 11.21 -21.83 -29.47
CA LEU A 15 10.90 -22.02 -28.06
C LEU A 15 10.45 -20.67 -27.50
N SER A 16 9.15 -20.49 -27.65
CA SER A 16 8.31 -19.50 -27.02
C SER A 16 8.62 -19.33 -25.53
N PHE A 17 8.87 -18.08 -25.17
CA PHE A 17 8.30 -17.36 -24.02
C PHE A 17 7.97 -18.20 -22.78
N ALA A 18 8.90 -18.22 -21.84
CA ALA A 18 8.54 -18.08 -20.44
C ALA A 18 9.18 -16.77 -19.95
N VAL A 19 8.64 -15.64 -20.40
CA VAL A 19 8.68 -14.45 -19.54
C VAL A 19 7.79 -14.83 -18.37
N SER A 20 8.41 -15.36 -17.31
CA SER A 20 7.81 -15.27 -15.99
C SER A 20 7.63 -13.78 -15.78
N ALA A 21 6.41 -13.29 -16.02
CA ALA A 21 5.96 -12.06 -15.45
C ALA A 21 6.17 -12.26 -13.96
N GLN A 22 7.30 -11.78 -13.45
CA GLN A 22 7.46 -11.52 -12.04
C GLN A 22 6.33 -10.54 -11.78
N THR A 23 5.21 -11.07 -11.29
CA THR A 23 4.11 -10.29 -10.75
C THR A 23 4.79 -9.41 -9.74
N SER A 24 5.10 -8.18 -10.15
CA SER A 24 5.52 -7.16 -9.22
C SER A 24 4.34 -7.06 -8.29
N THR A 25 4.45 -7.70 -7.11
CA THR A 25 3.59 -7.35 -5.99
C THR A 25 3.55 -5.83 -5.99
N PRO A 26 2.36 -5.21 -6.04
CA PRO A 26 2.27 -3.77 -6.04
C PRO A 26 2.90 -3.30 -4.73
N ASN A 27 4.19 -2.98 -4.75
CA ASN A 27 4.86 -2.46 -3.57
C ASN A 27 4.31 -1.05 -3.43
N SER A 28 3.33 -0.85 -2.56
CA SER A 28 2.92 0.50 -2.20
C SER A 28 4.14 1.21 -1.63
N ARG A 29 4.45 2.37 -2.18
CA ARG A 29 5.62 3.17 -1.81
C ARG A 29 5.13 4.48 -1.25
N VAL A 30 5.43 4.77 0.00
CA VAL A 30 5.10 6.06 0.60
C VAL A 30 6.32 6.98 0.60
N LYS A 31 6.10 8.27 0.32
CA LYS A 31 7.16 9.29 0.30
C LYS A 31 7.18 10.06 1.62
N PHE A 32 8.31 10.03 2.30
CA PHE A 32 8.64 10.85 3.47
C PHE A 32 9.80 11.80 3.15
N GLN A 33 10.10 12.74 4.05
CA GLN A 33 11.28 13.61 3.89
C GLN A 33 12.58 12.81 3.91
N SER A 34 12.63 11.73 4.70
CA SER A 34 13.80 10.86 4.84
C SER A 34 13.99 9.88 3.68
N GLY A 35 13.01 9.71 2.79
CA GLY A 35 13.11 8.77 1.68
C GLY A 35 11.78 8.21 1.20
N THR A 36 11.85 7.15 0.40
CA THR A 36 10.67 6.41 -0.07
C THR A 36 10.71 5.01 0.51
N TYR A 37 9.63 4.60 1.18
CA TYR A 37 9.54 3.35 1.92
C TYR A 37 8.49 2.45 1.29
N ALA A 38 8.75 1.14 1.24
CA ALA A 38 7.73 0.17 0.87
C ALA A 38 6.84 -0.11 2.09
N LEU A 39 5.53 -0.09 1.89
CA LEU A 39 4.56 -0.52 2.89
C LEU A 39 4.30 -2.01 2.74
N PRO A 40 4.22 -2.77 3.84
CA PRO A 40 3.87 -4.18 3.77
C PRO A 40 2.38 -4.33 3.41
N GLU A 41 2.06 -5.40 2.69
CA GLU A 41 0.68 -5.74 2.33
C GLU A 41 -0.16 -6.01 3.58
N LEU A 42 -1.44 -5.66 3.50
CA LEU A 42 -2.39 -5.89 4.57
C LEU A 42 -2.60 -7.39 4.80
N THR A 43 -2.13 -7.85 5.95
CA THR A 43 -2.43 -9.13 6.59
C THR A 43 -2.84 -8.89 8.04
N GLU A 44 -3.44 -9.89 8.69
CA GLU A 44 -3.76 -9.84 10.12
C GLU A 44 -2.53 -9.45 10.97
N ASP A 45 -1.37 -10.06 10.69
CA ASP A 45 -0.11 -9.77 11.39
C ASP A 45 0.33 -8.31 11.22
N THR A 46 0.26 -7.77 10.00
CA THR A 46 0.67 -6.39 9.73
C THR A 46 -0.32 -5.37 10.30
N TYR A 47 -1.61 -5.70 10.31
CA TYR A 47 -2.64 -4.84 10.88
C TYR A 47 -2.48 -4.73 12.40
N GLN A 48 -2.27 -5.86 13.06
CA GLN A 48 -2.09 -5.93 14.52
C GLN A 48 -0.66 -5.57 14.98
N GLN A 49 0.26 -5.31 14.05
CA GLN A 49 1.64 -4.97 14.37
C GLN A 49 1.69 -3.71 15.25
N ARG A 50 2.47 -3.77 16.33
CA ARG A 50 2.70 -2.65 17.26
C ARG A 50 4.19 -2.41 17.47
N THR A 51 4.59 -1.14 17.55
CA THR A 51 5.93 -0.77 17.99
C THR A 51 6.07 -0.89 19.50
N ALA A 52 7.30 -0.84 20.02
CA ALA A 52 7.55 -0.94 21.46
C ALA A 52 6.84 0.17 22.27
N GLY A 53 6.72 1.39 21.71
CA GLY A 53 6.07 2.52 22.35
C GLY A 53 4.53 2.51 22.29
N GLU A 54 3.95 1.62 21.50
CA GLU A 54 2.50 1.49 21.30
C GLU A 54 1.87 0.40 22.17
N ARG A 55 2.67 -0.32 22.96
CA ARG A 55 2.16 -1.37 23.85
C ARG A 55 1.24 -0.76 24.90
N GLY A 56 -0.01 -1.26 24.95
CA GLY A 56 -1.02 -0.79 25.90
C GLY A 56 -1.77 0.46 25.47
N GLN A 57 -1.51 1.01 24.28
CA GLN A 57 -2.33 2.10 23.72
C GLN A 57 -3.46 1.52 22.86
N ASP A 58 -4.67 2.04 22.97
CA ASP A 58 -5.77 1.59 22.09
C ASP A 58 -5.65 2.26 20.72
N HIS A 59 -5.48 3.58 20.68
CA HIS A 59 -5.19 4.33 19.47
C HIS A 59 -3.70 4.39 19.14
N VAL A 60 -3.36 4.07 17.90
CA VAL A 60 -1.97 4.02 17.41
C VAL A 60 -1.84 4.68 16.04
N LEU A 61 -0.66 5.22 15.76
CA LEU A 61 -0.40 5.95 14.53
C LEU A 61 -0.01 5.00 13.40
N ARG A 62 -0.77 5.00 12.30
CA ARG A 62 -0.54 4.12 11.15
C ARG A 62 -0.38 4.91 9.87
N VAL A 63 0.45 4.36 8.99
CA VAL A 63 0.53 4.71 7.57
C VAL A 63 -0.33 3.72 6.82
N LEU A 64 -1.37 4.22 6.15
CA LEU A 64 -2.37 3.43 5.46
C LEU A 64 -2.19 3.61 3.96
N GLY A 65 -1.84 2.55 3.23
CA GLY A 65 -1.80 2.56 1.77
C GLY A 65 -3.08 1.98 1.19
N VAL A 66 -3.72 2.73 0.29
CA VAL A 66 -5.02 2.38 -0.29
C VAL A 66 -4.93 2.20 -1.80
N ALA A 67 -5.83 1.40 -2.37
CA ALA A 67 -5.89 1.15 -3.80
C ALA A 67 -6.18 2.44 -4.60
N SER A 68 -7.05 3.30 -4.08
CA SER A 68 -7.43 4.59 -4.66
C SER A 68 -7.63 5.62 -3.55
N ILE A 69 -7.34 6.90 -3.86
CA ILE A 69 -7.63 8.03 -2.96
C ILE A 69 -9.10 7.96 -2.54
N TRP A 70 -9.38 8.07 -1.24
CA TRP A 70 -10.73 8.11 -0.74
C TRP A 70 -11.45 9.38 -1.17
N THR A 71 -12.67 9.22 -1.65
CA THR A 71 -13.59 10.35 -1.85
C THR A 71 -13.95 10.99 -0.51
N GLU A 72 -14.47 12.23 -0.53
CA GLU A 72 -14.92 12.93 0.67
C GLU A 72 -15.98 12.13 1.46
N GLY A 73 -16.92 11.48 0.75
CA GLY A 73 -17.93 10.63 1.38
C GLY A 73 -17.33 9.42 2.09
N GLN A 74 -16.40 8.71 1.45
CA GLN A 74 -15.68 7.58 2.07
C GLN A 74 -14.87 8.02 3.27
N ARG A 75 -14.18 9.16 3.14
CA ARG A 75 -13.40 9.76 4.22
C ARG A 75 -14.29 10.07 5.43
N SER A 76 -15.43 10.70 5.21
CA SER A 76 -16.38 11.03 6.27
C SER A 76 -16.92 9.78 6.98
N VAL A 77 -17.23 8.71 6.24
CA VAL A 77 -17.66 7.43 6.82
C VAL A 77 -16.58 6.82 7.71
N LEU A 78 -15.32 6.84 7.27
CA LEU A 78 -14.20 6.31 8.06
C LEU A 78 -13.91 7.15 9.30
N GLU A 79 -13.98 8.49 9.20
CA GLU A 79 -13.80 9.40 10.34
C GLU A 79 -14.93 9.24 11.36
N GLN A 80 -16.18 9.06 10.92
CA GLN A 80 -17.31 8.75 11.81
C GLN A 80 -17.17 7.38 12.49
N ALA A 81 -16.48 6.43 11.85
CA ALA A 81 -16.17 5.13 12.41
C ALA A 81 -14.94 5.13 13.33
N GLY A 82 -14.33 6.29 13.61
CA GLY A 82 -13.25 6.43 14.58
C GLY A 82 -11.84 6.54 13.97
N LEU A 83 -11.70 6.63 12.65
CA LEU A 83 -10.40 6.90 12.01
C LEU A 83 -10.06 8.39 12.10
N ASP A 84 -8.98 8.76 12.80
CA ASP A 84 -8.52 10.15 12.85
C ASP A 84 -7.45 10.38 11.77
N ILE A 85 -7.86 10.93 10.62
CA ILE A 85 -6.98 11.16 9.47
C ILE A 85 -6.20 12.47 9.66
N LEU A 86 -4.92 12.36 9.94
CA LEU A 86 -4.00 13.49 10.12
C LEU A 86 -3.63 14.13 8.79
N GLY A 87 -3.53 13.33 7.72
CA GLY A 87 -3.21 13.87 6.42
C GLY A 87 -2.97 12.84 5.32
N TYR A 88 -2.98 13.33 4.09
CA TYR A 88 -2.59 12.58 2.90
C TYR A 88 -1.08 12.58 2.72
N LEU A 89 -0.55 11.42 2.30
CA LEU A 89 0.83 11.19 1.91
C LEU A 89 0.85 10.80 0.43
N PRO A 90 1.90 11.20 -0.34
CA PRO A 90 2.01 10.80 -1.74
C PRO A 90 1.92 9.28 -1.94
N HIS A 91 1.41 8.90 -3.11
CA HIS A 91 1.14 7.51 -3.52
C HIS A 91 0.00 6.85 -2.73
N ASN A 92 -1.18 7.46 -2.77
CA ASN A 92 -2.43 6.91 -2.24
C ASN A 92 -2.27 6.42 -0.79
N SER A 93 -1.65 7.24 0.04
CA SER A 93 -1.34 6.87 1.42
C SER A 93 -1.88 7.92 2.39
N TYR A 94 -2.22 7.51 3.60
CA TYR A 94 -2.71 8.39 4.65
C TYR A 94 -1.93 8.14 5.94
N LEU A 95 -1.81 9.19 6.74
CA LEU A 95 -1.37 9.09 8.12
C LEU A 95 -2.60 9.26 9.01
N ALA A 96 -2.85 8.29 9.90
CA ALA A 96 -4.04 8.32 10.75
C ALA A 96 -3.81 7.65 12.11
N TYR A 97 -4.54 8.08 13.13
CA TYR A 97 -4.74 7.28 14.34
C TYR A 97 -5.90 6.31 14.16
N ILE A 98 -5.71 5.09 14.65
CA ILE A 98 -6.67 4.00 14.53
C ILE A 98 -6.69 3.17 15.81
N ASP A 99 -7.87 2.70 16.22
CA ASP A 99 -8.01 1.59 17.18
C ASP A 99 -7.89 0.26 16.45
N LEU A 100 -6.80 -0.49 16.69
CA LEU A 100 -6.59 -1.80 16.06
C LEU A 100 -7.51 -2.90 16.62
N LYS A 101 -8.26 -2.63 17.70
CA LYS A 101 -9.23 -3.57 18.27
C LYS A 101 -10.63 -3.40 17.68
N ASP A 102 -10.88 -2.31 16.95
CA ASP A 102 -12.18 -2.04 16.36
C ASP A 102 -12.36 -2.80 15.04
N ALA A 103 -12.99 -3.98 15.15
CA ALA A 103 -13.29 -4.83 13.99
C ALA A 103 -14.27 -4.18 13.01
N HIS A 104 -15.13 -3.25 13.45
CA HIS A 104 -16.03 -2.53 12.55
C HIS A 104 -15.23 -1.57 11.67
N LEU A 105 -14.32 -0.80 12.27
CA LEU A 105 -13.42 0.08 11.55
C LEU A 105 -12.48 -0.69 10.61
N GLU A 106 -11.92 -1.82 11.06
CA GLU A 106 -11.12 -2.72 10.21
C GLU A 106 -11.90 -3.14 8.95
N GLY A 107 -13.12 -3.64 9.12
CA GLY A 107 -13.98 -4.06 8.01
C GLY A 107 -14.29 -2.91 7.03
N LEU A 108 -14.56 -1.71 7.55
CA LEU A 108 -14.78 -0.52 6.72
C LEU A 108 -13.53 -0.11 5.94
N LEU A 109 -12.35 -0.16 6.56
CA LEU A 109 -11.08 0.14 5.90
C LEU A 109 -10.83 -0.83 4.73
N MET A 110 -11.02 -2.13 4.96
CA MET A 110 -10.89 -3.15 3.91
C MET A 110 -11.90 -2.93 2.78
N ALA A 111 -13.16 -2.65 3.11
CA ALA A 111 -14.20 -2.36 2.12
C ALA A 111 -13.92 -1.09 1.31
N ASN A 112 -13.18 -0.14 1.89
CA ASN A 112 -12.73 1.10 1.23
C ASN A 112 -11.31 0.99 0.65
N GLY A 113 -10.82 -0.23 0.43
CA GLY A 113 -9.61 -0.48 -0.36
C GLY A 113 -8.29 -0.26 0.38
N LEU A 114 -8.26 -0.37 1.70
CA LEU A 114 -7.01 -0.54 2.45
C LEU A 114 -6.27 -1.78 1.92
N ALA A 115 -5.06 -1.59 1.45
CA ALA A 115 -4.24 -2.64 0.86
C ALA A 115 -2.87 -2.80 1.55
N PHE A 116 -2.40 -1.77 2.24
CA PHE A 116 -1.12 -1.74 2.93
C PHE A 116 -1.24 -1.02 4.25
N ILE A 117 -0.50 -1.46 5.26
CA ILE A 117 -0.51 -0.82 6.58
C ILE A 117 0.85 -0.95 7.24
N SER A 118 1.34 0.11 7.88
CA SER A 118 2.57 0.06 8.65
C SER A 118 2.45 0.96 9.88
N PRO A 119 3.09 0.62 11.02
CA PRO A 119 3.43 1.63 12.00
C PRO A 119 4.30 2.73 11.38
N LEU A 120 4.23 3.95 11.92
CA LEU A 120 5.19 4.98 11.58
C LEU A 120 6.54 4.64 12.24
N LEU A 121 7.54 4.29 11.42
CA LEU A 121 8.86 3.90 11.93
C LEU A 121 9.70 5.14 12.30
N PRO A 122 10.63 5.05 13.27
CA PRO A 122 11.46 6.17 13.71
C PRO A 122 12.25 6.87 12.59
N GLU A 123 12.63 6.12 11.55
CA GLU A 123 13.34 6.63 10.39
C GLU A 123 12.45 7.38 9.39
N MET A 124 11.12 7.25 9.47
CA MET A 124 10.15 7.92 8.59
C MET A 124 9.89 9.35 9.08
N LYS A 125 10.67 10.31 8.57
CA LYS A 125 10.55 11.72 8.95
C LYS A 125 9.43 12.38 8.13
N LEU A 126 8.38 12.81 8.83
CA LEU A 126 7.33 13.64 8.25
C LEU A 126 7.91 14.99 7.85
N THR A 127 7.40 15.56 6.76
CA THR A 127 7.70 16.95 6.43
C THR A 127 7.10 17.86 7.51
N SER A 128 7.73 19.01 7.77
CA SER A 128 7.21 20.02 8.71
C SER A 128 5.80 20.52 8.35
N GLN A 129 5.36 20.33 7.10
CA GLN A 129 4.02 20.63 6.61
C GLN A 129 2.93 19.75 7.24
N LEU A 130 3.21 18.47 7.50
CA LEU A 130 2.30 17.59 8.23
C LEU A 130 2.23 17.92 9.72
N GLN A 131 3.33 18.42 10.30
CA GLN A 131 3.36 18.87 11.70
C GLN A 131 2.50 20.10 11.97
N THR A 132 2.26 20.93 10.95
CA THR A 132 1.43 22.14 11.07
C THR A 132 -0.01 21.92 10.59
N GLY A 133 -0.42 20.66 10.33
CA GLY A 133 -1.73 20.34 9.74
C GLY A 133 -1.88 20.82 8.30
N ASN A 134 -0.81 21.30 7.68
CA ASN A 134 -0.82 21.91 6.36
C ASN A 134 -0.40 20.84 5.33
N VAL A 135 -1.28 19.87 5.11
CA VAL A 135 -1.12 18.85 4.08
C VAL A 135 -1.20 19.57 2.72
N PRO A 136 -0.19 19.45 1.83
CA PRO A 136 -0.36 19.97 0.48
C PRO A 136 -1.54 19.25 -0.17
N ASP A 137 -2.52 20.03 -0.64
CA ASP A 137 -3.51 19.57 -1.61
C ASP A 137 -2.75 19.13 -2.86
N TYR A 138 -2.24 17.90 -2.87
CA TYR A 138 -1.76 17.27 -4.10
C TYR A 138 -3.01 16.97 -4.94
N ILE A 139 -3.48 18.03 -5.60
CA ILE A 139 -4.34 18.10 -6.78
C ILE A 139 -5.37 16.97 -6.82
N TRP A 140 -6.59 17.32 -6.39
CA TRP A 140 -7.83 16.71 -6.82
C TRP A 140 -7.79 16.51 -8.34
N VAL A 141 -7.47 15.30 -8.79
CA VAL A 141 -7.75 14.92 -10.17
C VAL A 141 -9.21 14.50 -10.17
N VAL A 142 -10.05 15.47 -10.56
CA VAL A 142 -11.47 15.29 -10.89
C VAL A 142 -11.61 14.34 -12.07
#